data_AF-A0AAN4ZEX5-F1
#
_entry.id   AF-A0AAN4ZEX5-F1
#
_cell.length_a   1.000
_cell.length_b   1.000
_cell.length_c   1.000
_cell.angle_alpha   90.00
_cell.angle_beta   90.00
_cell.angle_gamma   90.00
#
_symmetry.space_group_name_H-M   'P 1'
#
loop_
_entity.id
_entity.type
_entity.pdbx_description
1 polymer ?
#
loop_
_entity_poly.entity_id
_entity_poly.type
_entity_poly.pdbx_seq_one_letter_code
_entity_poly.pdbx_strand_id
1 'polypeptide(L)'
;GYGAFGIVFEAHNVFDHRKYAFKRISVEPNEKQIERALREFETMSPLDHPGIVKCSGAWVENPPMEWQMMSDIATSARFPSSGMTV
;
A
#
# COMPACT_ATOMS: atom_id res chain seq x y z
N GLY A 1 -4.78 5.05 6.58
CA GLY A 1 -4.19 6.38 6.31
C GLY A 1 -4.07 6.60 4.82
N TYR A 2 -4.12 7.85 4.36
CA TYR A 2 -4.04 8.21 2.94
C TYR A 2 -2.85 9.13 2.72
N GLY A 3 -2.14 8.95 1.61
CA GLY A 3 -1.05 9.82 1.20
C GLY A 3 -0.86 9.82 -0.30
N ALA A 4 0.10 10.62 -0.78
CA ALA A 4 0.37 10.81 -2.21
C ALA A 4 0.62 9.50 -2.98
N PHE A 5 1.17 8.49 -2.31
CA PHE A 5 1.55 7.22 -2.93
C PHE A 5 0.55 6.08 -2.68
N GLY A 6 -0.56 6.33 -1.98
CA GLY A 6 -1.60 5.32 -1.80
C GLY A 6 -2.20 5.27 -0.39
N ILE A 7 -2.68 4.09 -0.03
CA ILE A 7 -3.54 3.86 1.15
C ILE A 7 -2.88 2.82 2.05
N VAL A 8 -2.85 3.13 3.35
CA VAL A 8 -2.36 2.22 4.38
C VAL A 8 -3.52 1.70 5.22
N PHE A 9 -3.61 0.38 5.34
CA PHE A 9 -4.59 -0.33 6.16
C PHE A 9 -3.92 -0.95 7.38
N GLU A 10 -4.64 -1.02 8.51
CA GLU A 10 -4.34 -2.00 9.54
C GLU A 10 -4.93 -3.33 9.09
N ALA A 11 -4.09 -4.36 8.93
CA ALA A 11 -4.49 -5.68 8.50
C ALA A 11 -4.15 -6.71 9.57
N HIS A 12 -4.99 -7.74 9.72
CA HIS A 12 -4.70 -8.89 10.56
C HIS A 12 -4.32 -10.06 9.67
N ASN A 13 -3.08 -10.55 9.80
CA ASN A 13 -2.62 -11.70 9.04
C ASN A 13 -3.16 -12.97 9.71
N VAL A 14 -3.90 -13.76 8.93
CA VAL A 14 -4.57 -14.98 9.40
C VAL A 14 -3.61 -16.12 9.72
N PHE A 15 -2.40 -16.13 9.14
CA PHE A 15 -1.44 -17.22 9.29
C PHE A 15 -0.58 -17.08 10.55
N ASP A 16 -0.19 -15.86 10.91
CA ASP A 16 0.66 -15.58 12.08
C ASP A 16 -0.08 -14.84 13.21
N HIS A 17 -1.35 -14.49 12.99
CA HIS A 17 -2.22 -13.76 13.90
C HIS A 17 -1.67 -12.39 14.36
N ARG A 18 -0.77 -11.78 13.59
CA ARG A 18 -0.22 -10.45 13.88
C ARG A 18 -0.91 -9.36 13.09
N LYS A 19 -0.81 -8.13 13.62
CA LYS A 19 -1.28 -6.92 12.96
C LYS A 19 -0.16 -6.31 12.13
N TYR A 20 -0.50 -5.88 10.92
CA TYR A 20 0.42 -5.27 9.97
C TYR A 20 -0.13 -3.95 9.46
N ALA A 21 0.78 -3.03 9.13
CA ALA A 21 0.46 -1.92 8.25
C ALA A 21 0.61 -2.41 6.80
N PHE A 22 -0.49 -2.45 6.05
CA PHE A 22 -0.50 -2.85 4.66
C PHE A 22 -0.59 -1.61 3.77
N LYS A 23 0.48 -1.27 3.04
CA LYS A 23 0.55 -0.11 2.13
C LYS A 23 0.21 -0.57 0.72
N ARG A 24 -0.95 -0.18 0.20
CA ARG A 24 -1.33 -0.39 -1.20
C ARG A 24 -0.97 0.84 -2.02
N ILE A 25 -0.30 0.60 -3.15
CA ILE A 25 0.17 1.63 -4.09
C ILE A 25 -0.50 1.34 -5.44
N SER A 26 -1.15 2.33 -6.03
CA SER A 26 -1.69 2.21 -7.39
C SER A 26 -0.55 2.40 -8.40
N VAL A 27 -0.37 1.41 -9.27
CA VAL A 27 0.68 1.42 -10.28
C VAL A 27 0.04 1.16 -11.64
N GLU A 28 0.49 1.87 -12.67
CA GLU A 28 0.11 1.55 -14.04
C GLU A 28 0.56 0.11 -14.37
N PRO A 29 -0.21 -0.66 -15.15
CA PRO A 29 0.13 -2.04 -15.54
C PRO A 29 1.24 -2.06 -16.60
N ASN A 30 2.38 -1.48 -16.25
CA ASN A 30 3.58 -1.35 -17.05
C ASN A 30 4.76 -1.84 -16.20
N GLU A 31 5.51 -2.81 -16.73
CA GLU A 31 6.61 -3.48 -16.03
C GLU A 31 7.58 -2.49 -15.39
N LYS A 32 7.97 -1.44 -16.11
CA LYS A 32 8.88 -0.41 -15.59
C LYS A 32 8.31 0.36 -14.38
N GLN A 33 7.00 0.60 -14.34
CA GLN A 33 6.35 1.27 -13.21
C GLN A 33 6.22 0.31 -12.02
N ILE A 34 5.92 -0.96 -12.28
CA ILE A 34 5.88 -2.02 -11.27
C ILE A 34 7.26 -2.21 -10.62
N GLU A 35 8.32 -2.34 -11.43
CA GLU A 35 9.70 -2.39 -10.94
C GLU A 35 10.04 -1.17 -10.09
N ARG A 36 9.68 0.03 -10.56
CA ARG A 36 9.92 1.26 -9.80
C ARG A 36 9.22 1.25 -8.43
N ALA A 37 7.99 0.74 -8.35
CA ALA A 37 7.26 0.61 -7.10
C ALA A 37 7.90 -0.43 -6.17
N LEU A 38 8.43 -1.52 -6.71
CA LEU A 38 9.08 -2.58 -5.94
C LEU A 38 10.46 -2.17 -5.40
N ARG A 39 11.15 -1.19 -5.99
CA ARG A 39 12.46 -0.72 -5.48
C ARG A 39 12.42 -0.27 -4.03
N GLU A 40 11.31 0.33 -3.57
CA GLU A 40 11.16 0.67 -2.14
C GLU A 40 11.24 -0.58 -1.27
N PHE A 41 10.51 -1.64 -1.67
CA PHE A 41 10.53 -2.92 -0.99
C PHE A 41 11.91 -3.58 -1.03
N GLU A 42 12.55 -3.64 -2.20
CA GLU A 42 13.89 -4.24 -2.36
C GLU A 42 14.93 -3.56 -1.47
N THR A 43 14.83 -2.24 -1.32
CA THR A 43 15.73 -1.46 -0.46
C THR A 43 15.45 -1.69 1.02
N MET A 44 14.17 -1.84 1.41
CA MET A 44 13.75 -1.97 2.80
C MET A 44 13.77 -3.39 3.35
N SER A 45 13.54 -4.40 2.50
CA SER A 45 13.45 -5.80 2.88
C SER A 45 14.68 -6.34 3.61
N PRO A 46 15.94 -5.95 3.28
CA PRO A 46 17.12 -6.44 4.00
C PRO A 46 17.40 -5.68 5.31
N LEU A 47 16.69 -4.58 5.60
CA LEU A 47 16.94 -3.78 6.80
C LEU A 47 16.36 -4.49 8.03
N ASP A 48 17.24 -4.87 8.96
CA ASP A 48 16.87 -5.50 10.24
C ASP A 48 17.50 -4.70 11.39
N HIS A 49 16.79 -3.66 11.83
CA HIS A 49 17.25 -2.76 12.88
C HIS A 49 16.06 -2.29 13.72
N PRO A 50 16.16 -2.22 15.06
CA PRO A 50 15.03 -1.87 15.94
C PRO A 50 14.44 -0.47 15.68
N GLY A 51 15.23 0.46 15.13
CA GLY A 51 14.77 1.80 14.75
C GLY A 51 14.21 1.92 13.33
N ILE A 52 14.14 0.84 12.56
CA ILE A 52 13.66 0.84 11.17
C ILE A 52 12.45 -0.09 11.06
N VAL A 53 11.40 0.38 10.39
CA VAL A 53 10.20 -0.45 10.17
C VAL A 53 10.52 -1.57 9.19
N LYS A 54 10.33 -2.82 9.63
CA LYS A 54 10.56 -4.01 8.82
C LYS A 54 9.50 -4.18 7.74
N CYS A 55 9.91 -4.22 6.48
CA CYS A 55 9.04 -4.56 5.37
C CYS A 55 9.10 -6.07 5.11
N SER A 56 8.02 -6.80 5.42
CA SER A 56 8.03 -8.27 5.45
C SER A 56 7.65 -8.93 4.12
N GLY A 57 7.02 -8.19 3.20
CA GLY A 57 6.63 -8.71 1.90
C GLY A 57 6.01 -7.63 1.02
N ALA A 58 6.06 -7.87 -0.29
CA ALA A 58 5.38 -7.11 -1.32
C ALA A 58 4.91 -8.05 -2.43
N TRP A 59 3.78 -7.73 -3.05
CA TRP A 59 3.24 -8.45 -4.19
C TRP A 59 2.46 -7.50 -5.08
N VAL A 60 2.18 -7.94 -6.31
CA VAL A 60 1.37 -7.21 -7.28
C VAL A 60 0.03 -7.89 -7.42
N GLU A 61 -1.05 -7.11 -7.37
CA GLU A 61 -2.41 -7.57 -7.65
C GLU A 61 -2.88 -7.01 -8.99
N ASN A 62 -3.64 -7.81 -9.75
CA ASN A 62 -4.31 -7.37 -10.97
C ASN A 62 -5.82 -7.61 -10.82
N PRO A 63 -6.52 -6.75 -10.05
CA PRO A 63 -7.94 -6.92 -9.81
C PRO A 63 -8.75 -6.69 -11.11
N PRO A 64 -9.98 -7.23 -11.20
CA PRO A 64 -10.88 -6.92 -12.29
C PRO A 64 -11.09 -5.41 -12.45
N MET A 65 -11.37 -4.98 -13.69
CA MET A 65 -11.62 -3.57 -13.99
C MET A 65 -12.72 -3.01 -13.08
N GLU A 66 -12.55 -1.76 -12.66
CA GLU A 66 -13.47 -1.01 -11.78
C GLU A 66 -13.60 -1.53 -10.33
N TRP A 67 -13.33 -2.81 -10.04
CA TRP A 67 -13.49 -3.40 -8.70
C TRP A 67 -12.70 -2.61 -7.64
N GLN A 68 -11.41 -2.35 -7.93
CA GLN A 68 -10.55 -1.61 -7.00
C GLN A 68 -10.93 -0.12 -6.93
N MET A 69 -11.30 0.49 -8.05
CA MET A 69 -11.68 1.91 -8.12
C MET A 69 -12.93 2.17 -7.27
N MET A 70 -13.95 1.33 -7.36
CA MET A 70 -15.16 1.46 -6.56
C MET A 70 -14.89 1.30 -5.06
N SER A 71 -14.04 0.34 -4.70
CA SER A 71 -13.60 0.14 -3.32
C SER A 71 -12.86 1.37 -2.77
N ASP A 72 -12.00 1.99 -3.58
CA ASP A 72 -11.18 3.13 -3.18
C ASP A 72 -12.00 4.41 -3.03
N ILE A 73 -13.00 4.61 -3.89
CA ILE A 73 -13.97 5.69 -3.76
C ILE A 73 -14.73 5.55 -2.43
N ALA A 74 -15.25 4.36 -2.14
CA ALA A 74 -15.97 4.12 -0.88
C ALA A 74 -15.06 4.32 0.35
N THR A 75 -13.79 3.93 0.25
CA THR A 75 -12.85 4.05 1.36
C THR A 75 -12.43 5.52 1.57
N SER A 76 -12.17 6.28 0.50
CA SER A 76 -11.80 7.70 0.56
C SER A 76 -12.94 8.59 1.08
N ALA A 77 -14.20 8.27 0.76
CA ALA A 77 -15.36 8.95 1.33
C ALA A 77 -15.45 8.84 2.86
N ARG A 78 -14.91 7.77 3.46
CA ARG A 78 -14.88 7.58 4.93
C ARG A 78 -13.78 8.38 5.63
N PHE A 79 -12.78 8.84 4.88
CA PHE A 79 -11.64 9.58 5.40
C PHE A 79 -11.36 10.76 4.46
N PRO A 80 -12.24 11.78 4.43
CA PRO A 80 -12.01 12.96 3.62
C PRO A 80 -10.66 13.56 4.02
N SER A 81 -9.79 13.77 3.05
CA SER A 81 -8.48 14.38 3.26
C SER A 81 -8.64 15.71 3.97
N SER A 82 -8.23 15.78 5.24
CA SER A 82 -8.03 17.04 5.93
C SER A 82 -6.89 17.79 5.24
N GLY A 83 -7.22 18.65 4.27
CA GLY A 83 -6.26 19.56 3.64
C GLY A 83 -6.22 19.49 2.12
N MET A 84 -7.18 20.13 1.48
CA MET A 84 -6.94 20.87 0.24
C MET A 84 -7.70 22.20 0.35
N THR A 85 -7.24 23.08 1.25
CA THR A 85 -7.50 24.51 1.11
C THR A 85 -6.61 25.00 -0.02
N VAL A 86 -7.27 25.47 -1.09
CA VAL A 86 -6.67 26.21 -2.22
C VAL A 86 -5.88 27.41 -1.71
#